data_AF-Q7XZR8-F1
#
_entry.id   AF-Q7XZR8-F1
#
_cell.length_a   1.000
_cell.length_b   1.000
_cell.length_c   1.000
_cell.angle_alpha   90.00
_cell.angle_beta   90.00
_cell.angle_gamma   90.00
#
_symmetry.space_group_name_H-M   'P 1'
#
loop_
_entity.id
_entity.type
_entity.pdbx_description
1 polymer ?
#
loop_
_entity_poly.entity_id
_entity_poly.type
_entity_poly.pdbx_seq_one_letter_code
_entity_poly.pdbx_strand_id
1 'polypeptide(L)' 'MGLFNMSLLLMTCLMVLAIFHSCDAQNSPQDYLEVHNDARAQVGVGPMSWDADLE' A
#
# COMPACT_ATOMS: atom_id res chain seq x y z
N MET A 1 -24.02 -9.43 -29.82
CA MET A 1 -23.65 -10.31 -28.69
C MET A 1 -22.12 -10.38 -28.50
N GLY A 2 -21.32 -10.78 -29.50
CA GLY A 2 -19.86 -10.94 -29.34
C GLY A 2 -19.09 -9.67 -28.95
N LEU A 3 -19.28 -8.54 -29.64
CA LEU A 3 -18.54 -7.29 -29.38
C LEU A 3 -18.84 -6.69 -27.99
N PHE A 4 -20.10 -6.78 -27.55
CA PHE A 4 -20.55 -6.31 -26.24
C PHE A 4 -19.92 -7.13 -25.11
N ASN A 5 -19.81 -8.45 -25.30
CA ASN A 5 -19.16 -9.35 -24.34
C ASN A 5 -17.64 -9.11 -24.26
N MET A 6 -16.98 -8.80 -25.38
CA MET A 6 -15.55 -8.46 -25.40
C MET A 6 -15.26 -7.12 -24.73
N SER A 7 -16.13 -6.12 -24.96
CA SER A 7 -16.05 -4.82 -24.28
C SER A 7 -16.26 -4.98 -22.76
N LEU A 8 -17.26 -5.77 -22.35
CA LEU A 8 -17.50 -6.05 -20.94
C LEU A 8 -16.30 -6.75 -20.29
N LEU A 9 -15.71 -7.75 -20.95
CA LEU A 9 -14.53 -8.45 -20.47
C LEU A 9 -13.35 -7.48 -20.26
N LEU A 10 -13.06 -6.62 -21.25
CA LEU A 10 -11.99 -5.64 -21.15
C LEU A 10 -12.21 -4.68 -19.97
N MET A 11 -13.42 -4.16 -19.80
CA MET A 11 -13.75 -3.28 -18.68
C MET A 11 -13.59 -3.98 -17.34
N THR A 12 -14.00 -5.25 -17.23
CA THR A 12 -13.77 -6.03 -16.01
C THR A 12 -12.28 -6.25 -15.71
N CYS A 13 -11.45 -6.55 -16.72
CA CYS A 13 -10.01 -6.69 -16.54
C CYS A 13 -9.36 -5.39 -16.06
N LEU A 14 -9.74 -4.25 -16.65
CA LEU A 14 -9.23 -2.93 -16.24
C LEU A 14 -9.64 -2.57 -14.81
N MET A 15 -10.89 -2.85 -14.41
CA MET A 15 -11.34 -2.64 -13.03
C MET A 15 -10.55 -3.49 -12.03
N VAL A 16 -10.31 -4.77 -12.35
CA VAL A 16 -9.50 -5.65 -11.49
C VAL A 16 -8.09 -5.10 -11.33
N LEU A 17 -7.41 -4.74 -12.42
CA LEU A 17 -6.07 -4.17 -12.38
C LEU A 17 -6.02 -2.87 -11.55
N ALA A 18 -7.01 -1.98 -11.70
CA ALA A 18 -7.10 -0.75 -10.94
C ALA A 18 -7.27 -0.98 -9.42
N ILE A 19 -8.09 -1.97 -9.04
CA ILE A 19 -8.26 -2.35 -7.63
C ILE A 19 -6.96 -2.92 -7.06
N PHE A 20 -6.32 -3.86 -7.76
CA PHE A 20 -5.05 -4.44 -7.33
C PHE A 20 -3.94 -3.39 -7.16
N HIS A 21 -3.87 -2.41 -8.06
CA HIS A 21 -2.89 -1.33 -7.96
C HIS A 21 -3.19 -0.36 -6.81
N SER A 22 -4.46 -0.21 -6.41
CA SER A 22 -4.87 0.59 -5.26
C SER A 22 -4.63 -0.14 -3.93
N CYS A 23 -4.44 -1.46 -3.97
CA CYS A 23 -4.07 -2.29 -2.82
C CYS A 23 -2.57 -2.35 -2.58
N ASP A 24 -1.77 -1.59 -3.33
CA ASP A 24 -0.36 -1.33 -3.03
C ASP A 24 -0.27 -0.38 -1.82
N ALA A 25 -0.80 -0.86 -0.68
CA ALA A 25 -0.51 -0.27 0.60
C ALA A 25 0.99 -0.47 0.80
N GLN A 26 1.75 0.63 0.75
CA GLN A 26 3.16 0.60 1.09
C GLN A 26 3.25 0.12 2.55
N ASN A 27 3.59 -1.16 2.70
CA ASN A 27 3.71 -1.86 3.97
C ASN A 27 5.20 -2.15 4.22
N SER A 28 6.05 -1.24 3.78
CA SER A 28 7.48 -1.34 4.02
C SER A 28 7.77 -1.05 5.50
N PRO A 29 8.86 -1.59 6.04
CA PRO A 29 9.38 -1.19 7.35
C PRO A 29 9.42 0.33 7.58
N GLN A 30 9.71 1.11 6.54
CA GLN A 30 9.78 2.57 6.59
C GLN A 30 8.42 3.22 6.87
N ASP A 31 7.34 2.72 6.27
CA ASP A 31 6.00 3.26 6.47
C ASP A 31 5.56 3.13 7.93
N TYR A 32 5.95 2.03 8.59
CA TYR A 32 5.76 1.83 10.02
C TYR A 32 6.63 2.77 10.86
N LEU A 33 7.92 2.90 10.53
CA LEU A 33 8.84 3.75 11.29
C LEU A 33 8.44 5.24 11.26
N GLU A 34 8.06 5.76 10.09
CA GLU A 34 7.79 7.19 9.89
C GLU A 34 6.65 7.67 10.79
N VAL A 35 5.47 7.05 10.68
CA VAL A 35 4.28 7.48 11.44
C VAL A 35 4.47 7.38 12.95
N HIS A 36 5.25 6.40 13.42
CA HIS A 36 5.52 6.24 14.85
C HIS A 36 6.59 7.23 15.35
N ASN A 37 7.63 7.49 14.56
CA ASN A 37 8.66 8.46 14.92
C ASN A 37 8.10 9.88 14.96
N ASP A 38 7.19 10.23 14.05
CA ASP A 38 6.45 11.48 14.09
C ASP A 38 5.64 11.63 15.39
N ALA A 39 4.89 10.58 15.78
CA ALA A 39 4.14 10.60 17.03
C ALA A 39 5.06 10.69 18.27
N ARG A 40 6.21 10.02 18.26
CA ARG A 40 7.21 10.08 19.34
C ARG A 40 7.82 11.48 19.46
N ALA A 41 8.13 12.12 18.34
CA ALA A 41 8.66 13.48 18.32
C ALA A 41 7.68 14.48 18.94
N GLN A 42 6.37 14.32 18.69
CA GLN A 42 5.32 15.19 19.27
C GLN A 42 5.27 15.14 20.81
N VAL A 43 5.73 14.05 21.41
CA VAL A 43 5.79 13.88 22.88
C VAL A 43 7.22 13.97 23.44
N GLY A 44 8.18 14.44 22.64
CA GLY A 44 9.57 14.63 23.07
C GLY A 44 10.37 13.33 23.27
N VAL A 45 9.93 12.23 22.66
CA VAL A 45 10.58 10.93 22.71
C VAL A 45 11.43 10.73 21.45
N GLY A 46 12.67 10.24 21.59
CA GLY A 46 13.60 10.02 20.47
C GLY A 46 13.12 8.95 19.46
N PRO A 47 13.66 8.92 18.23
CA PRO A 47 13.19 8.02 17.18
C PRO A 47 13.55 6.54 17.43
N MET A 48 12.82 5.64 16.78
CA MET A 48 13.11 4.21 16.66
C MET A 48 13.84 3.94 15.35
N SER A 49 14.61 2.87 15.33
CA SER A 49 15.24 2.28 14.13
C SER A 49 14.65 0.91 13.87
N TRP A 50 14.59 0.52 12.59
CA TRP A 50 14.22 -0.84 12.22
C TRP A 50 15.38 -1.78 12.48
N ASP A 51 15.10 -2.95 13.03
CA ASP A 51 16.06 -4.04 13.17
C ASP A 51 15.71 -5.12 12.16
N ALA A 52 16.55 -5.26 11.12
CA ALA A 52 16.31 -6.19 10.02
C ALA A 52 16.65 -7.64 10.40
N ASP A 53 17.33 -7.88 11.52
CA ASP A 53 17.74 -9.22 11.96
C ASP A 53 16.63 -9.94 12.76
N LEU A 54 15.50 -9.25 13.04
CA LEU A 54 14.37 -9.74 13.82
C LEU A 54 13.13 -10.10 12.97
N GLU A 55 13.22 -10.01 11.63
CA GLU A 55 12.24 -10.58 10.69
C GLU A 55 12.46 -12.09 10.46
#